data_AF-A0A1G5JQK6-F1
#
_entry.id   AF-A0A1G5JQK6-F1
#
_cell.length_a   1.000
_cell.length_b   1.000
_cell.length_c   1.000
_cell.angle_alpha   90.00
_cell.angle_beta   90.00
_cell.angle_gamma   90.00
#
_symmetry.space_group_name_H-M   'P 1'
#
loop_
_entity.id
_entity.type
_entity.pdbx_description
1 polymer ?
#
loop_
_entity_poly.entity_id
_entity_poly.type
_entity_poly.pdbx_seq_one_letter_code
_entity_poly.pdbx_strand_id
1 'polypeptide(L)'
;TVPQGDKCSGTNHILPTKKAGYMSGGLNVHKFLKIMTYQEIKPEANLLVSGAASRLSRVEGMEGHARACDWRLRKFYPNQEWDFEVYDQTKY
;
A
#
# COMPACT_ATOMS: atom_id res chain seq x y z
N THR A 1 10.25 -41.99 -2.77
CA THR A 1 9.24 -40.98 -2.39
C THR A 1 9.18 -39.81 -3.36
N VAL A 2 10.28 -39.41 -4.02
CA VAL A 2 10.28 -38.42 -5.13
C VAL A 2 9.30 -38.77 -6.27
N PRO A 3 9.21 -40.02 -6.77
CA PRO A 3 8.29 -40.35 -7.86
C PRO A 3 6.82 -40.08 -7.55
N GLN A 4 6.41 -40.20 -6.30
CA GLN A 4 5.04 -39.88 -5.87
C GLN A 4 4.79 -38.36 -5.94
N GLY A 5 5.77 -37.54 -5.51
CA GLY A 5 5.78 -36.08 -5.63
C GLY A 5 5.71 -35.60 -7.08
N ASP A 6 6.48 -36.24 -7.94
CA ASP A 6 6.58 -35.89 -9.36
C ASP A 6 5.36 -36.27 -10.20
N LYS A 7 4.46 -37.10 -9.66
CA LYS A 7 3.41 -37.75 -10.46
C LYS A 7 2.00 -37.59 -9.92
N CYS A 8 1.74 -37.92 -8.65
CA CYS A 8 0.35 -38.15 -8.22
C CYS A 8 0.00 -37.75 -6.78
N SER A 9 0.97 -37.29 -5.99
CA SER A 9 0.68 -36.85 -4.60
C SER A 9 -0.12 -35.54 -4.51
N GLY A 10 -0.20 -34.76 -5.60
CA GLY A 10 -0.87 -33.45 -5.65
C GLY A 10 0.05 -32.25 -5.47
N THR A 11 1.32 -32.46 -5.07
CA THR A 11 2.32 -31.38 -5.05
C THR A 11 2.73 -30.95 -6.45
N ASN A 12 3.09 -29.68 -6.64
CA ASN A 12 3.66 -29.23 -7.90
C ASN A 12 5.18 -29.46 -7.93
N HIS A 13 5.67 -30.23 -8.90
CA HIS A 13 7.09 -30.57 -9.03
C HIS A 13 7.93 -29.52 -9.79
N ILE A 14 7.32 -28.42 -10.25
CA ILE A 14 8.06 -27.28 -10.80
C ILE A 14 8.60 -26.47 -9.62
N LEU A 15 9.85 -26.80 -9.24
CA LEU A 15 10.53 -26.27 -8.06
C LEU A 15 11.75 -25.41 -8.44
N PRO A 16 12.11 -24.40 -7.62
CA PRO A 16 13.31 -23.61 -7.83
C PRO A 16 14.59 -24.45 -7.70
N THR A 17 15.53 -24.26 -8.62
CA THR A 17 16.85 -24.92 -8.60
C THR A 17 17.96 -23.93 -8.23
N LYS A 18 19.23 -24.36 -8.22
CA LYS A 18 20.40 -23.50 -7.90
C LYS A 18 20.26 -22.71 -6.59
N LYS A 19 19.70 -23.36 -5.54
CA LYS A 19 19.45 -22.77 -4.21
C LYS A 19 18.42 -21.62 -4.18
N ALA A 20 17.69 -21.35 -5.27
CA ALA A 20 16.66 -20.32 -5.29
C ALA A 20 15.49 -20.58 -4.32
N GLY A 21 15.39 -21.80 -3.77
CA GLY A 21 14.45 -22.16 -2.68
C GLY A 21 14.60 -21.32 -1.40
N TYR A 22 15.73 -20.64 -1.19
CA TYR A 22 15.90 -19.72 -0.06
C TYR A 22 15.04 -18.45 -0.18
N MET A 23 14.71 -18.03 -1.40
CA MET A 23 14.03 -16.74 -1.66
C MET A 23 12.72 -16.90 -2.46
N SER A 24 12.43 -18.11 -2.98
CA SER A 24 11.18 -18.42 -3.69
C SER A 24 10.65 -19.81 -3.33
N GLY A 25 9.34 -20.00 -3.41
CA GLY A 25 8.68 -21.30 -3.33
C GLY A 25 8.48 -21.96 -4.70
N GLY A 26 8.01 -23.21 -4.67
CA GLY A 26 7.51 -23.97 -5.83
C GLY A 26 6.35 -23.29 -6.54
N LEU A 27 6.09 -23.68 -7.79
CA LEU A 27 4.94 -23.20 -8.55
C LEU A 27 3.65 -23.51 -7.80
N ASN A 28 2.80 -22.49 -7.64
CA ASN A 28 1.54 -22.59 -6.93
C ASN A 28 0.54 -21.57 -7.50
N VAL A 29 -0.71 -21.63 -7.04
CA VAL A 29 -1.80 -20.77 -7.55
C VAL A 29 -1.47 -19.28 -7.46
N HIS A 30 -0.78 -18.81 -6.42
CA HIS A 30 -0.42 -17.39 -6.28
C HIS A 30 0.48 -16.90 -7.43
N LYS A 31 1.21 -17.79 -8.13
CA LYS A 31 2.01 -17.42 -9.31
C LYS A 31 1.15 -17.04 -10.53
N PHE A 32 -0.14 -17.34 -10.50
CA PHE A 32 -1.10 -16.99 -11.54
C PHE A 32 -2.07 -15.87 -11.10
N LEU A 33 -1.92 -15.36 -9.88
CA LEU A 33 -2.73 -14.27 -9.35
C LEU A 33 -1.91 -12.96 -9.36
N LYS A 34 -2.61 -11.85 -9.57
CA LYS A 34 -2.10 -10.51 -9.26
C LYS A 34 -2.75 -10.07 -7.96
N ILE A 35 -1.96 -9.99 -6.89
CA ILE A 35 -2.44 -9.55 -5.59
C ILE A 35 -2.46 -8.03 -5.59
N MET A 36 -3.66 -7.44 -5.52
CA MET A 36 -3.85 -5.99 -5.49
C MET A 36 -4.33 -5.56 -4.11
N THR A 37 -3.67 -4.58 -3.52
CA THR A 37 -4.12 -3.92 -2.29
C THR A 37 -5.15 -2.86 -2.62
N TYR A 38 -6.17 -2.74 -1.78
CA TYR A 38 -7.21 -1.71 -1.88
C TYR A 38 -7.39 -1.05 -0.52
N GLN A 39 -7.61 0.27 -0.52
CA GLN A 39 -7.91 1.04 0.68
C GLN A 39 -9.02 2.06 0.41
N GLU A 40 -9.87 2.24 1.42
CA GLU A 40 -10.89 3.27 1.47
C GLU A 40 -10.76 4.00 2.81
N ILE A 41 -10.70 5.33 2.78
CA ILE A 41 -10.54 6.16 3.98
C ILE A 41 -11.84 6.92 4.19
N LYS A 42 -12.53 6.63 5.29
CA LYS A 42 -13.71 7.36 5.70
C LYS A 42 -13.35 8.77 6.18
N PRO A 43 -14.26 9.76 6.09
CA PRO A 43 -14.00 11.11 6.56
C PRO A 43 -13.45 11.17 7.99
N GLU A 44 -13.97 10.35 8.92
CA GLU A 44 -13.54 10.34 10.33
C GLU A 44 -12.08 9.92 10.50
N ALA A 45 -11.63 8.97 9.68
CA ALA A 45 -10.23 8.51 9.67
C ALA A 45 -9.31 9.48 8.92
N ASN A 46 -9.86 10.25 7.97
CA ASN A 46 -9.09 11.20 7.17
C ASN A 46 -8.40 12.26 8.04
N LEU A 47 -9.02 12.68 9.15
CA LEU A 47 -8.42 13.64 10.08
C LEU A 47 -7.02 13.19 10.54
N LEU A 48 -6.93 11.94 10.99
CA LEU A 48 -5.68 11.36 11.49
C LEU A 48 -4.70 11.08 10.34
N VAL A 49 -5.19 10.38 9.30
CA VAL A 49 -4.33 9.88 8.21
C VAL A 49 -3.78 11.02 7.36
N SER A 50 -4.62 11.96 6.93
CA SER A 50 -4.17 13.10 6.11
C SER A 50 -3.31 14.07 6.91
N GLY A 51 -3.56 14.25 8.21
CA GLY A 51 -2.69 15.07 9.06
C GLY A 51 -1.27 14.49 9.19
N ALA A 52 -1.16 13.18 9.41
CA ALA A 52 0.13 12.50 9.45
C ALA A 52 0.81 12.49 8.08
N ALA A 53 0.09 12.11 7.02
CA ALA A 53 0.62 12.02 5.66
C ALA A 53 1.07 13.39 5.13
N SER A 54 0.35 14.46 5.46
CA SER A 54 0.70 15.83 5.09
C SER A 54 2.08 16.24 5.66
N ARG A 55 2.28 16.05 6.96
CA ARG A 55 3.55 16.37 7.63
C ARG A 55 4.69 15.48 7.14
N LEU A 56 4.44 14.18 7.00
CA LEU A 56 5.44 13.24 6.50
C LEU A 56 5.88 13.61 5.08
N SER A 57 4.92 13.90 4.20
CA SER A 57 5.19 14.30 2.82
C SER A 57 6.05 15.56 2.74
N ARG A 58 5.86 16.53 3.65
CA ARG A 58 6.71 17.73 3.70
C ARG A 58 8.14 17.42 4.15
N VAL A 59 8.32 16.52 5.12
CA VAL A 59 9.66 16.05 5.55
C VAL A 59 10.38 15.32 4.41
N GLU A 60 9.63 14.61 3.55
CA GLU A 60 10.16 13.90 2.38
C GLU A 60 10.37 14.81 1.15
N GLY A 61 10.01 16.10 1.21
CA GLY A 61 10.09 17.03 0.07
C GLY A 61 9.03 16.79 -1.01
N MET A 62 7.95 16.08 -0.69
CA MET A 62 6.88 15.67 -1.61
C MET A 62 5.64 16.59 -1.49
N GLU A 63 5.78 17.87 -1.81
CA GLU A 63 4.75 18.88 -1.58
C GLU A 63 3.39 18.58 -2.24
N GLY A 64 3.38 17.95 -3.43
CA GLY A 64 2.13 17.54 -4.08
C GLY A 64 1.31 16.52 -3.28
N HIS A 65 1.99 15.60 -2.56
CA HIS A 65 1.33 14.64 -1.67
C HIS A 65 0.79 15.34 -0.42
N ALA A 66 1.56 16.29 0.12
CA ALA A 66 1.14 17.08 1.26
C ALA A 66 -0.13 17.88 0.97
N ARG A 67 -0.15 18.61 -0.16
CA ARG A 67 -1.31 19.41 -0.58
C ARG A 67 -2.54 18.56 -0.88
N ALA A 68 -2.37 17.36 -1.42
CA ALA A 68 -3.49 16.44 -1.62
C ALA A 68 -4.13 16.00 -0.29
N CYS A 69 -3.33 15.87 0.77
CA CYS A 69 -3.82 15.60 2.12
C CYS A 69 -4.49 16.84 2.72
N ASP A 70 -3.85 18.00 2.64
CA ASP A 70 -4.37 19.28 3.15
C ASP A 70 -5.72 19.63 2.54
N TRP A 71 -5.87 19.43 1.23
CA TRP A 71 -7.13 19.64 0.53
C TRP A 71 -8.28 18.80 1.13
N ARG A 72 -8.01 17.55 1.51
CA ARG A 72 -9.01 16.69 2.18
C ARG A 72 -9.28 17.12 3.61
N LEU A 73 -8.25 17.57 4.34
CA LEU A 73 -8.41 18.14 5.68
C LEU A 73 -9.35 19.35 5.65
N ARG A 74 -9.10 20.31 4.74
CA ARG A 74 -9.97 21.47 4.53
C ARG A 74 -11.37 21.09 4.08
N LYS A 75 -11.50 20.14 3.15
CA LYS A 75 -12.80 19.71 2.61
C LYS A 75 -13.70 19.08 3.68
N PHE A 76 -13.16 18.22 4.55
CA PHE A 76 -13.97 17.49 5.53
C PHE A 76 -14.02 18.18 6.91
N TYR A 77 -13.04 19.04 7.22
CA TYR A 77 -12.92 19.74 8.50
C TYR A 77 -12.62 21.24 8.30
N PRO A 78 -13.52 22.00 7.65
CA PRO A 78 -13.24 23.39 7.26
C PRO A 78 -13.01 24.34 8.44
N ASN A 79 -13.61 24.06 9.59
CA ASN A 79 -13.53 24.90 10.80
C ASN A 79 -12.43 24.44 11.77
N GLN A 80 -11.63 23.44 11.40
CA GLN A 80 -10.58 22.92 12.24
C GLN A 80 -9.32 23.80 12.16
N GLU A 81 -8.78 24.14 13.32
CA GLU A 81 -7.46 24.76 13.43
C GLU A 81 -6.38 23.67 13.55
N TRP A 82 -5.22 23.95 12.96
CA TRP A 82 -4.11 23.00 12.84
C TRP A 82 -2.86 23.57 13.49
N ASP A 83 -2.09 22.72 14.16
CA ASP A 83 -0.78 23.03 14.74
C ASP A 83 0.37 23.01 13.71
N PHE A 84 0.04 22.85 12.43
CA PHE A 84 0.96 22.84 11.31
C PHE A 84 0.33 23.52 10.09
N GLU A 85 1.14 23.80 9.07
CA GLU A 85 0.67 24.42 7.84
C GLU A 85 -0.23 23.46 7.06
N VAL A 86 -1.51 23.82 6.94
CA VAL A 86 -2.49 23.17 6.05
C VAL A 86 -2.87 24.14 4.96
N TYR A 87 -2.35 23.90 3.76
CA TYR A 87 -2.50 24.81 2.62
C TYR A 87 -3.96 24.92 2.16
N ASP A 88 -4.37 26.13 1.77
CA ASP A 88 -5.69 26.37 1.17
C ASP A 88 -5.59 26.34 -0.36
N GLN A 89 -6.06 25.24 -0.94
CA GLN A 89 -6.01 25.04 -2.39
C GLN A 89 -7.17 25.80 -3.04
N THR A 90 -6.88 27.00 -3.54
CA THR A 90 -7.89 27.91 -4.11
C THR A 90 -8.35 27.56 -5.53
N LYS A 91 -7.55 26.80 -6.31
CA LYS A 91 -7.88 26.29 -7.65
C LYS A 91 -7.20 24.94 -7.91
N TYR A 92 -7.79 24.12 -8.78
CA TYR A 92 -7.13 22.94 -9.36
C TYR A 92 -6.09 23.36 -10.40
#